data_AF-I7CT25-F1
#
_entry.id   AF-I7CT25-F1
#
_cell.length_a   1.000
_cell.length_b   1.000
_cell.length_c   1.000
_cell.angle_alpha   90.00
_cell.angle_beta   90.00
_cell.angle_gamma   90.00
#
_symmetry.space_group_name_H-M   'P 1'
#
loop_
_entity.id
_entity.type
_entity.pdbx_description
1 polymer ?
#
loop_
_entity_poly.entity_id
_entity_poly.type
_entity_poly.pdbx_seq_one_letter_code
_entity_poly.pdbx_strand_id
1 'polypeptide(L)'
;MLSARSLGVAVGVLLVALLTVGLVGGTTIADPDGDGVSPLDELRDGTAVFDGDTDGDGLDDGAEKRYGTDPTRSDTDGDGLADGTEVHDHGTDPTESDTDGDGLDDADELESHGTDPQTPDTDDDGLRDGAEVHEYESNPTRSDTDGDGLADGSEVHEYGTDPTETDTDGDGLADETELHRRALYPDADPLRTDIYVEVDTMDGVALERSAADRLAAAFEAAPLENPDGSTGGDLHMQFNETIPREASTDTGDLSRYRSRYFDREGMGYHYLVIVEDIAEERSRGTVIGKAGLGTMMVEAQSSPAETGSTVMHELGHSLGLSNGDFEGIDTDQYSFASYTSVMNYNSPRDYYGFSAGGFFNEFDDWAYIDDHMFTPATSFVSDDE
;
A
#
# COMPACT_ATOMS: atom_id res chain seq x y z
N MET A 1 -55.31 -60.07 -59.73
CA MET A 1 -54.33 -60.74 -60.60
C MET A 1 -52.95 -60.50 -59.99
N LEU A 2 -52.31 -61.58 -59.48
CA LEU A 2 -50.87 -61.82 -59.19
C LEU A 2 -50.04 -60.69 -58.51
N SER A 3 -49.27 -60.87 -57.43
CA SER A 3 -48.82 -62.04 -56.64
C SER A 3 -48.02 -61.55 -55.40
N ALA A 4 -48.10 -62.32 -54.29
CA ALA A 4 -47.20 -62.50 -53.11
C ALA A 4 -46.33 -61.33 -52.57
N ARG A 5 -46.47 -60.86 -51.31
CA ARG A 5 -46.06 -61.40 -49.98
C ARG A 5 -44.54 -61.53 -49.69
N SER A 6 -44.20 -61.09 -48.45
CA SER A 6 -42.99 -61.28 -47.60
C SER A 6 -41.94 -60.15 -47.65
N LEU A 7 -41.70 -59.38 -46.57
CA LEU A 7 -41.07 -59.65 -45.25
C LEU A 7 -39.56 -59.31 -45.28
N GLY A 8 -39.11 -58.36 -44.47
CA GLY A 8 -37.68 -58.18 -44.16
C GLY A 8 -37.23 -56.74 -43.91
N VAL A 9 -37.15 -56.36 -42.63
CA VAL A 9 -36.47 -55.16 -42.10
C VAL A 9 -34.95 -55.31 -42.32
N ALA A 10 -34.27 -54.30 -42.87
CA ALA A 10 -32.81 -54.20 -42.85
C ALA A 10 -32.33 -52.78 -43.23
N VAL A 11 -32.17 -51.89 -42.25
CA VAL A 11 -31.06 -50.91 -42.20
C VAL A 11 -30.78 -50.66 -40.72
N GLY A 12 -29.91 -51.47 -40.15
CA GLY A 12 -29.38 -51.35 -38.81
C GLY A 12 -28.10 -52.17 -38.74
N VAL A 13 -27.04 -51.56 -38.21
CA VAL A 13 -25.69 -52.10 -37.96
C VAL A 13 -24.75 -52.11 -39.18
N LEU A 14 -24.07 -50.97 -39.36
CA LEU A 14 -22.81 -50.85 -40.09
C LEU A 14 -21.72 -50.51 -39.05
N LEU A 15 -21.23 -51.50 -38.30
CA LEU A 15 -19.93 -51.52 -37.58
C LEU A 15 -19.80 -52.74 -36.63
N VAL A 16 -20.19 -53.94 -37.06
CA VAL A 16 -19.80 -55.20 -36.38
C VAL A 16 -19.40 -56.24 -37.41
N ALA A 17 -18.36 -55.93 -38.18
CA ALA A 17 -17.84 -56.82 -39.20
C ALA A 17 -16.30 -56.86 -39.15
N LEU A 18 -15.74 -57.18 -37.97
CA LEU A 18 -14.36 -57.67 -37.83
C LEU A 18 -14.10 -58.37 -36.48
N LEU A 19 -15.08 -59.09 -35.94
CA LEU A 19 -14.90 -59.84 -34.68
C LEU A 19 -15.43 -61.28 -34.76
N THR A 20 -15.06 -61.99 -35.84
CA THR A 20 -15.14 -63.46 -35.87
C THR A 20 -14.10 -64.10 -36.80
N VAL A 21 -12.82 -64.15 -36.40
CA VAL A 21 -11.91 -65.27 -36.72
C VAL A 21 -10.89 -65.38 -35.59
N GLY A 22 -10.91 -66.47 -34.80
CA GLY A 22 -9.79 -66.77 -33.90
C GLY A 22 -10.07 -67.43 -32.55
N LEU A 23 -11.12 -68.25 -32.39
CA LEU A 23 -11.13 -69.24 -31.30
C LEU A 23 -10.09 -70.33 -31.65
N VAL A 24 -8.89 -70.24 -31.06
CA VAL A 24 -7.94 -71.32 -30.67
C VAL A 24 -6.51 -70.73 -30.57
N GLY A 25 -5.97 -70.70 -29.35
CA GLY A 25 -4.53 -70.60 -29.09
C GLY A 25 -4.02 -69.20 -28.74
N GLY A 26 -3.80 -68.96 -27.44
CA GLY A 26 -3.07 -67.84 -26.82
C GLY A 26 -2.54 -66.75 -27.75
N THR A 27 -3.32 -65.69 -27.91
CA THR A 27 -2.87 -64.43 -28.50
C THR A 27 -3.05 -63.36 -27.45
N THR A 28 -1.94 -62.78 -27.02
CA THR A 28 -1.89 -61.45 -26.41
C THR A 28 -2.81 -60.53 -27.21
N ILE A 29 -3.79 -59.92 -26.54
CA ILE A 29 -4.51 -58.77 -27.11
C ILE A 29 -3.41 -57.78 -27.46
N ALA A 30 -3.20 -57.54 -28.76
CA ALA A 30 -2.20 -56.58 -29.19
C ALA A 30 -2.76 -55.20 -28.84
N ASP A 31 -2.00 -54.48 -28.04
CA ASP A 31 -2.08 -53.04 -27.82
C ASP A 31 -1.60 -52.36 -29.14
N PRO A 32 -2.51 -51.82 -29.97
CA PRO A 32 -2.21 -51.47 -31.35
C PRO A 32 -1.42 -50.17 -31.55
N ASP A 33 -1.56 -49.20 -30.65
CA ASP A 33 -0.84 -47.92 -30.59
C ASP A 33 0.29 -47.94 -29.57
N GLY A 34 0.24 -48.80 -28.57
CA GLY A 34 1.34 -49.07 -27.66
C GLY A 34 1.39 -48.16 -26.43
N ASP A 35 0.26 -47.56 -26.05
CA ASP A 35 0.10 -46.70 -24.86
C ASP A 35 -0.03 -47.52 -23.54
N GLY A 36 -0.21 -48.84 -23.65
CA GLY A 36 -0.39 -49.74 -22.53
C GLY A 36 -1.84 -49.97 -22.10
N VAL A 37 -2.82 -49.47 -22.86
CA VAL A 37 -4.25 -49.69 -22.70
C VAL A 37 -4.71 -50.85 -23.61
N SER A 38 -5.69 -51.65 -23.15
CA SER A 38 -6.21 -52.74 -23.97
C SER A 38 -7.35 -52.27 -24.87
N PRO A 39 -7.50 -52.81 -26.10
CA PRO A 39 -8.65 -52.50 -26.99
C PRO A 39 -10.04 -52.66 -26.38
N LEU A 40 -10.17 -53.47 -25.33
CA LEU A 40 -11.44 -53.61 -24.62
C LEU A 40 -11.67 -52.45 -23.63
N ASP A 41 -10.60 -51.98 -22.99
CA ASP A 41 -10.65 -50.85 -22.05
C ASP A 41 -10.81 -49.53 -22.80
N GLU A 42 -10.12 -49.34 -23.93
CA GLU A 42 -10.29 -48.17 -24.80
C GLU A 42 -11.75 -48.02 -25.26
N LEU A 43 -12.35 -49.09 -25.79
CA LEU A 43 -13.76 -49.09 -26.20
C LEU A 43 -14.73 -48.84 -25.04
N ARG A 44 -14.33 -49.15 -23.80
CA ARG A 44 -15.15 -48.95 -22.60
C ARG A 44 -15.05 -47.50 -22.14
N ASP A 45 -13.85 -46.94 -22.16
CA ASP A 45 -13.55 -45.62 -21.64
C ASP A 45 -13.78 -44.53 -22.71
N GLY A 46 -13.98 -44.92 -23.97
CA GLY A 46 -14.36 -44.03 -25.07
C GLY A 46 -13.19 -43.60 -25.94
N THR A 47 -12.01 -44.19 -25.74
CA THR A 47 -10.76 -43.81 -26.38
C THR A 47 -10.49 -44.57 -27.68
N ALA A 48 -9.49 -44.11 -28.44
CA ALA A 48 -9.25 -44.54 -29.81
C ALA A 48 -8.21 -45.68 -29.90
N VAL A 49 -8.69 -46.89 -30.23
CA VAL A 49 -7.93 -48.17 -30.39
C VAL A 49 -6.67 -48.16 -31.29
N PHE A 50 -6.40 -47.07 -31.99
CA PHE A 50 -5.25 -46.95 -32.89
C PHE A 50 -4.54 -45.59 -32.76
N ASP A 51 -4.87 -44.83 -31.72
CA ASP A 51 -4.38 -43.49 -31.45
C ASP A 51 -4.23 -43.35 -29.94
N GLY A 52 -3.02 -43.60 -29.44
CA GLY A 52 -2.75 -43.71 -28.00
C GLY A 52 -2.71 -42.37 -27.27
N ASP A 53 -3.22 -41.30 -27.86
CA ASP A 53 -3.39 -39.94 -27.31
C ASP A 53 -4.69 -39.40 -27.94
N THR A 54 -5.80 -39.74 -27.30
CA THR A 54 -7.14 -39.64 -27.91
C THR A 54 -7.61 -38.19 -28.08
N ASP A 55 -7.25 -37.28 -27.19
CA ASP A 55 -7.60 -35.86 -27.29
C ASP A 55 -6.46 -34.98 -27.84
N GLY A 56 -5.24 -35.52 -27.93
CA GLY A 56 -4.11 -34.90 -28.62
C GLY A 56 -3.41 -33.83 -27.80
N ASP A 57 -3.44 -33.93 -26.47
CA ASP A 57 -2.86 -32.97 -25.55
C ASP A 57 -1.37 -33.20 -25.25
N GLY A 58 -0.86 -34.38 -25.64
CA GLY A 58 0.53 -34.79 -25.46
C GLY A 58 0.77 -35.82 -24.36
N LEU A 59 -0.26 -36.24 -23.61
CA LEU A 59 -0.22 -37.32 -22.62
C LEU A 59 -0.92 -38.57 -23.20
N ASP A 60 -0.24 -39.72 -23.21
CA ASP A 60 -0.85 -40.95 -23.76
C ASP A 60 -2.01 -41.48 -22.90
N ASP A 61 -3.05 -42.10 -23.50
CA ASP A 61 -4.24 -42.62 -22.77
C ASP A 61 -3.87 -43.53 -21.59
N GLY A 62 -2.74 -44.24 -21.72
CA GLY A 62 -2.19 -45.09 -20.69
C GLY A 62 -1.55 -44.32 -19.54
N ALA A 63 -0.92 -43.18 -19.81
CA ALA A 63 -0.35 -42.24 -18.85
C ALA A 63 -1.45 -41.45 -18.17
N GLU A 64 -2.46 -40.99 -18.90
CA GLU A 64 -3.63 -40.33 -18.33
C GLU A 64 -4.31 -41.20 -17.26
N LYS A 65 -4.48 -42.50 -17.54
CA LYS A 65 -4.95 -43.46 -16.52
C LYS A 65 -4.05 -43.60 -15.29
N ARG A 66 -2.76 -43.30 -15.39
CA ARG A 66 -1.80 -43.34 -14.27
C ARG A 66 -1.83 -42.05 -13.46
N TYR A 67 -1.99 -40.90 -14.12
CA TYR A 67 -2.12 -39.58 -13.49
C TYR A 67 -3.53 -39.31 -12.96
N GLY A 68 -4.54 -40.04 -13.45
CA GLY A 68 -5.92 -39.92 -13.00
C GLY A 68 -6.76 -38.96 -13.84
N THR A 69 -6.24 -38.53 -14.99
CA THR A 69 -6.88 -37.61 -15.93
C THR A 69 -7.90 -38.31 -16.83
N ASP A 70 -8.71 -37.54 -17.57
CA ASP A 70 -9.72 -38.03 -18.51
C ASP A 70 -9.15 -38.10 -19.94
N PRO A 71 -8.92 -39.31 -20.51
CA PRO A 71 -8.35 -39.51 -21.85
C PRO A 71 -9.13 -38.99 -23.05
N THR A 72 -10.15 -38.20 -22.80
CA THR A 72 -11.00 -37.60 -23.83
C THR A 72 -11.14 -36.09 -23.66
N ARG A 73 -10.37 -35.52 -22.71
CA ARG A 73 -10.34 -34.11 -22.35
C ARG A 73 -8.88 -33.70 -22.16
N SER A 74 -8.41 -32.85 -23.06
CA SER A 74 -7.04 -32.30 -23.06
C SER A 74 -6.68 -31.40 -21.86
N ASP A 75 -7.55 -31.32 -20.86
CA ASP A 75 -7.53 -30.39 -19.73
C ASP A 75 -8.59 -30.92 -18.73
N THR A 76 -8.11 -31.68 -17.76
CA THR A 76 -8.93 -32.49 -16.87
C THR A 76 -9.60 -31.63 -15.79
N ASP A 77 -8.85 -30.77 -15.11
CA ASP A 77 -9.35 -29.93 -14.01
C ASP A 77 -9.96 -28.60 -14.49
N GLY A 78 -9.63 -28.16 -15.70
CA GLY A 78 -10.23 -26.99 -16.34
C GLY A 78 -9.58 -25.67 -15.97
N ASP A 79 -8.31 -25.68 -15.54
CA ASP A 79 -7.55 -24.48 -15.17
C ASP A 79 -7.07 -23.69 -16.41
N GLY A 80 -6.97 -24.36 -17.57
CA GLY A 80 -6.54 -23.79 -18.85
C GLY A 80 -5.18 -24.27 -19.34
N LEU A 81 -4.45 -25.06 -18.54
CA LEU A 81 -3.33 -25.87 -18.98
C LEU A 81 -3.83 -27.23 -19.50
N ALA A 82 -2.98 -27.87 -20.31
CA ALA A 82 -3.27 -29.20 -20.80
C ALA A 82 -2.54 -30.24 -19.94
N ASP A 83 -3.17 -31.37 -19.66
CA ASP A 83 -2.62 -32.41 -18.77
C ASP A 83 -1.20 -32.83 -19.20
N GLY A 84 -0.99 -32.97 -20.51
CA GLY A 84 0.33 -33.23 -21.08
C GLY A 84 1.37 -32.12 -20.81
N THR A 85 0.97 -30.84 -20.88
CA THR A 85 1.83 -29.69 -20.60
C THR A 85 2.18 -29.60 -19.11
N GLU A 86 1.19 -29.78 -18.24
CA GLU A 86 1.38 -29.82 -16.79
C GLU A 86 2.40 -30.89 -16.39
N VAL A 87 2.19 -32.13 -16.83
CA VAL A 87 3.06 -33.27 -16.47
C VAL A 87 4.46 -33.16 -17.07
N HIS A 88 4.60 -32.64 -18.30
CA HIS A 88 5.88 -32.66 -19.03
C HIS A 88 6.73 -31.40 -18.86
N ASP A 89 6.10 -30.24 -18.75
CA ASP A 89 6.79 -28.95 -18.81
C ASP A 89 6.84 -28.24 -17.45
N HIS A 90 5.78 -28.36 -16.62
CA HIS A 90 5.65 -27.58 -15.38
C HIS A 90 5.82 -28.42 -14.10
N GLY A 91 5.42 -29.69 -14.13
CA GLY A 91 5.47 -30.59 -12.97
C GLY A 91 4.28 -30.44 -12.02
N THR A 92 3.21 -29.76 -12.45
CA THR A 92 1.95 -29.58 -11.72
C THR A 92 1.10 -30.86 -11.70
N ASP A 93 0.09 -30.91 -10.84
CA ASP A 93 -0.87 -32.03 -10.77
C ASP A 93 -2.04 -31.77 -11.72
N PRO A 94 -2.17 -32.50 -12.86
CA PRO A 94 -3.20 -32.24 -13.89
C PRO A 94 -4.63 -32.59 -13.47
N THR A 95 -4.85 -32.78 -12.17
CA THR A 95 -6.15 -33.05 -11.59
C THR A 95 -6.55 -32.03 -10.52
N GLU A 96 -5.69 -31.07 -10.23
CA GLU A 96 -5.89 -29.99 -9.27
C GLU A 96 -5.52 -28.66 -9.93
N SER A 97 -6.50 -27.77 -10.12
CA SER A 97 -6.28 -26.49 -10.81
C SER A 97 -5.30 -25.55 -10.11
N ASP A 98 -4.98 -25.80 -8.84
CA ASP A 98 -4.09 -25.05 -7.94
C ASP A 98 -3.24 -26.11 -7.23
N THR A 99 -2.07 -26.39 -7.79
CA THR A 99 -1.21 -27.53 -7.41
C THR A 99 -0.64 -27.38 -6.00
N ASP A 100 -0.34 -26.16 -5.57
CA ASP A 100 0.35 -25.91 -4.31
C ASP A 100 -0.57 -25.38 -3.18
N GLY A 101 -1.81 -25.03 -3.54
CA GLY A 101 -2.89 -24.69 -2.63
C GLY A 101 -2.74 -23.31 -2.02
N ASP A 102 -2.26 -22.33 -2.79
CA ASP A 102 -2.06 -20.96 -2.37
C ASP A 102 -3.26 -20.05 -2.71
N GLY A 103 -4.10 -20.46 -3.66
CA GLY A 103 -5.29 -19.77 -4.11
C GLY A 103 -5.24 -19.20 -5.53
N LEU A 104 -4.15 -19.37 -6.28
CA LEU A 104 -4.05 -19.12 -7.71
C LEU A 104 -4.15 -20.43 -8.49
N ASP A 105 -4.77 -20.39 -9.67
CA ASP A 105 -4.77 -21.55 -10.56
C ASP A 105 -3.42 -21.61 -11.32
N ASP A 106 -2.88 -22.80 -11.60
CA ASP A 106 -1.54 -23.01 -12.17
C ASP A 106 -1.34 -22.26 -13.50
N ALA A 107 -2.38 -22.22 -14.34
CA ALA A 107 -2.42 -21.42 -15.56
C ALA A 107 -2.23 -19.91 -15.29
N ASP A 108 -2.92 -19.37 -14.29
CA ASP A 108 -2.90 -17.94 -13.95
C ASP A 108 -1.53 -17.55 -13.35
N GLU A 109 -0.93 -18.42 -12.56
CA GLU A 109 0.43 -18.26 -12.04
C GLU A 109 1.46 -18.10 -13.17
N LEU A 110 1.43 -18.99 -14.16
CA LEU A 110 2.38 -18.99 -15.27
C LEU A 110 2.13 -17.84 -16.27
N GLU A 111 0.86 -17.54 -16.57
CA GLU A 111 0.51 -16.59 -17.64
C GLU A 111 0.38 -15.14 -17.15
N SER A 112 -0.09 -14.92 -15.92
CA SER A 112 -0.47 -13.60 -15.41
C SER A 112 0.47 -13.09 -14.33
N HIS A 113 0.90 -13.94 -13.40
CA HIS A 113 1.62 -13.52 -12.19
C HIS A 113 3.12 -13.77 -12.25
N GLY A 114 3.56 -14.77 -13.03
CA GLY A 114 4.96 -15.16 -13.14
C GLY A 114 5.49 -15.89 -11.90
N THR A 115 4.59 -16.51 -11.13
CA THR A 115 4.87 -17.30 -9.93
C THR A 115 5.18 -18.76 -10.30
N ASP A 116 5.71 -19.55 -9.36
CA ASP A 116 5.99 -20.98 -9.56
C ASP A 116 4.85 -21.82 -8.96
N PRO A 117 4.06 -22.55 -9.79
CA PRO A 117 2.85 -23.27 -9.35
C PRO A 117 3.11 -24.51 -8.48
N GLN A 118 4.35 -24.67 -8.01
CA GLN A 118 4.73 -25.71 -7.06
C GLN A 118 5.19 -25.11 -5.72
N THR A 119 5.16 -23.78 -5.58
CA THR A 119 5.64 -23.04 -4.41
C THR A 119 4.60 -22.01 -3.98
N PRO A 120 3.91 -22.21 -2.84
CA PRO A 120 2.84 -21.31 -2.40
C PRO A 120 3.26 -19.88 -2.04
N ASP A 121 4.53 -19.53 -2.21
CA ASP A 121 5.24 -18.31 -1.78
C ASP A 121 6.50 -18.26 -2.66
N THR A 122 6.40 -17.60 -3.81
CA THR A 122 7.41 -17.64 -4.87
C THR A 122 8.67 -16.87 -4.49
N ASP A 123 8.56 -15.80 -3.71
CA ASP A 123 9.68 -14.93 -3.34
C ASP A 123 10.21 -15.14 -1.91
N ASP A 124 9.63 -16.09 -1.19
CA ASP A 124 10.00 -16.55 0.16
C ASP A 124 9.91 -15.43 1.23
N ASP A 125 8.98 -14.49 1.09
CA ASP A 125 8.81 -13.38 2.02
C ASP A 125 7.88 -13.68 3.22
N GLY A 126 7.10 -14.76 3.12
CA GLY A 126 6.17 -15.24 4.12
C GLY A 126 4.69 -14.96 3.84
N LEU A 127 4.34 -14.26 2.76
CA LEU A 127 3.00 -14.25 2.17
C LEU A 127 2.87 -15.37 1.13
N ARG A 128 1.63 -15.64 0.74
CA ARG A 128 1.35 -16.58 -0.33
C ARG A 128 0.99 -15.82 -1.58
N ASP A 129 1.38 -16.31 -2.75
CA ASP A 129 1.20 -15.57 -4.00
C ASP A 129 -0.29 -15.22 -4.23
N GLY A 130 -1.19 -16.16 -3.94
CA GLY A 130 -2.64 -15.91 -3.99
C GLY A 130 -3.14 -14.88 -2.98
N ALA A 131 -2.54 -14.76 -1.80
CA ALA A 131 -2.89 -13.73 -0.83
C ALA A 131 -2.37 -12.36 -1.26
N GLU A 132 -1.17 -12.29 -1.80
CA GLU A 132 -0.58 -11.07 -2.34
C GLU A 132 -1.43 -10.52 -3.49
N VAL A 133 -1.85 -11.38 -4.42
CA VAL A 133 -2.66 -10.97 -5.58
C VAL A 133 -4.09 -10.57 -5.19
N HIS A 134 -4.74 -11.30 -4.27
CA HIS A 134 -6.17 -11.15 -4.01
C HIS A 134 -6.54 -10.34 -2.76
N GLU A 135 -5.65 -10.25 -1.77
CA GLU A 135 -5.91 -9.58 -0.50
C GLU A 135 -5.09 -8.30 -0.34
N TYR A 136 -3.78 -8.36 -0.62
CA TYR A 136 -2.86 -7.25 -0.35
C TYR A 136 -2.53 -6.41 -1.58
N GLU A 137 -2.90 -6.89 -2.78
CA GLU A 137 -2.57 -6.25 -4.07
C GLU A 137 -1.05 -6.01 -4.25
N SER A 138 -0.21 -6.80 -3.57
CA SER A 138 1.24 -6.77 -3.63
C SER A 138 1.79 -7.66 -4.77
N ASN A 139 3.10 -7.66 -4.98
CA ASN A 139 3.75 -8.35 -6.08
C ASN A 139 4.36 -9.69 -5.63
N PRO A 140 3.76 -10.84 -6.02
CA PRO A 140 4.17 -12.16 -5.53
C PRO A 140 5.52 -12.69 -6.05
N THR A 141 6.28 -11.84 -6.74
CA THR A 141 7.63 -12.18 -7.24
C THR A 141 8.69 -11.24 -6.67
N ARG A 142 8.31 -10.41 -5.70
CA ARG A 142 9.13 -9.40 -5.06
C ARG A 142 8.78 -9.34 -3.57
N SER A 143 9.71 -9.83 -2.77
CA SER A 143 9.64 -9.84 -1.31
C SER A 143 9.62 -8.46 -0.62
N ASP A 144 9.39 -7.39 -1.36
CA ASP A 144 9.43 -5.96 -0.96
C ASP A 144 8.83 -5.21 -2.17
N THR A 145 7.51 -5.07 -2.17
CA THR A 145 6.72 -4.59 -3.31
C THR A 145 6.96 -3.11 -3.58
N ASP A 146 6.88 -2.29 -2.54
CA ASP A 146 6.98 -0.84 -2.61
C ASP A 146 8.44 -0.31 -2.61
N GLY A 147 9.39 -1.14 -2.17
CA GLY A 147 10.82 -0.85 -2.15
C GLY A 147 11.27 -0.01 -0.96
N ASP A 148 10.54 0.02 0.16
CA ASP A 148 10.89 0.78 1.36
C ASP A 148 11.97 0.07 2.23
N GLY A 149 12.13 -1.25 2.03
CA GLY A 149 13.10 -2.10 2.73
C GLY A 149 12.51 -3.03 3.80
N LEU A 150 11.19 -3.00 4.01
CA LEU A 150 10.42 -4.04 4.66
C LEU A 150 10.03 -5.12 3.63
N ALA A 151 9.66 -6.29 4.12
CA ALA A 151 9.15 -7.36 3.27
C ALA A 151 7.65 -7.47 3.48
N ASP A 152 6.88 -7.69 2.42
CA ASP A 152 5.41 -7.65 2.45
C ASP A 152 4.85 -8.57 3.54
N GLY A 153 5.42 -9.77 3.69
CA GLY A 153 5.06 -10.68 4.78
C GLY A 153 5.35 -10.18 6.19
N SER A 154 6.41 -9.39 6.39
CA SER A 154 6.70 -8.74 7.68
C SER A 154 5.75 -7.58 7.93
N GLU A 155 5.42 -6.80 6.91
CA GLU A 155 4.48 -5.69 6.99
C GLU A 155 3.11 -6.19 7.42
N VAL A 156 2.56 -7.19 6.74
CA VAL A 156 1.25 -7.76 7.05
C VAL A 156 1.24 -8.47 8.41
N HIS A 157 2.26 -9.28 8.74
CA HIS A 157 2.21 -10.17 9.91
C HIS A 157 2.81 -9.61 11.20
N GLU A 158 3.77 -8.69 11.11
CA GLU A 158 4.47 -8.13 12.26
C GLU A 158 4.08 -6.69 12.56
N TYR A 159 3.99 -5.83 11.53
CA TYR A 159 3.84 -4.38 11.72
C TYR A 159 2.42 -3.86 11.51
N GLY A 160 1.64 -4.51 10.66
CA GLY A 160 0.30 -4.08 10.26
C GLY A 160 0.30 -2.95 9.23
N THR A 161 1.43 -2.71 8.56
CA THR A 161 1.59 -1.73 7.48
C THR A 161 1.09 -2.27 6.13
N ASP A 162 0.88 -1.38 5.15
CA ASP A 162 0.44 -1.72 3.80
C ASP A 162 1.65 -2.01 2.89
N PRO A 163 1.82 -3.25 2.39
CA PRO A 163 3.00 -3.63 1.60
C PRO A 163 3.12 -2.93 0.23
N THR A 164 2.11 -2.14 -0.15
CA THR A 164 2.10 -1.40 -1.41
C THR A 164 2.39 0.08 -1.24
N GLU A 165 2.52 0.56 0.01
CA GLU A 165 2.72 1.97 0.34
C GLU A 165 3.94 2.16 1.25
N THR A 166 4.95 2.88 0.75
CA THR A 166 6.21 3.10 1.50
C THR A 166 6.05 3.86 2.82
N ASP A 167 4.86 4.40 3.10
CA ASP A 167 4.49 5.33 4.17
C ASP A 167 2.99 5.12 4.42
N THR A 168 2.67 4.17 5.30
CA THR A 168 1.31 3.64 5.49
C THR A 168 0.36 4.67 6.10
N ASP A 169 0.85 5.56 6.96
CA ASP A 169 0.01 6.58 7.61
C ASP A 169 0.04 7.94 6.91
N GLY A 170 0.89 8.09 5.89
CA GLY A 170 0.96 9.25 5.02
C GLY A 170 1.60 10.47 5.68
N ASP A 171 2.39 10.29 6.74
CA ASP A 171 3.04 11.37 7.48
C ASP A 171 4.40 11.82 6.89
N GLY A 172 4.79 11.24 5.75
CA GLY A 172 6.01 11.59 5.03
C GLY A 172 7.27 10.92 5.56
N LEU A 173 7.16 10.02 6.54
CA LEU A 173 8.20 9.08 6.93
C LEU A 173 7.88 7.70 6.38
N ALA A 174 8.91 6.98 5.92
CA ALA A 174 8.69 5.62 5.46
C ALA A 174 8.59 4.64 6.63
N ASP A 175 7.80 3.59 6.48
CA ASP A 175 7.53 2.60 7.54
C ASP A 175 8.83 1.98 8.09
N GLU A 176 9.78 1.59 7.20
CA GLU A 176 11.10 1.10 7.61
C GLU A 176 11.82 2.09 8.52
N THR A 177 11.74 3.38 8.16
CA THR A 177 12.45 4.47 8.83
C THR A 177 11.91 4.68 10.23
N GLU A 178 10.60 4.63 10.41
CA GLU A 178 9.97 4.78 11.73
C GLU A 178 10.29 3.61 12.65
N LEU A 179 10.23 2.39 12.13
CA LEU A 179 10.52 1.18 12.89
C LEU A 179 12.00 1.09 13.32
N HIS A 180 12.93 1.44 12.41
CA HIS A 180 14.36 1.15 12.58
C HIS A 180 15.23 2.37 12.90
N ARG A 181 14.79 3.61 12.66
CA ARG A 181 15.56 4.84 12.95
C ARG A 181 15.09 5.58 14.20
N ARG A 182 14.74 4.82 15.25
CA ARG A 182 14.30 5.34 16.58
C ARG A 182 15.21 6.37 17.26
N ALA A 183 16.48 6.46 16.86
CA ALA A 183 17.39 7.49 17.36
C ALA A 183 17.14 8.88 16.73
N LEU A 184 16.66 8.89 15.48
CA LEU A 184 16.25 10.09 14.76
C LEU A 184 14.78 10.39 15.01
N TYR A 185 13.91 9.37 14.94
CA TYR A 185 12.46 9.48 15.10
C TYR A 185 12.04 8.72 16.37
N PRO A 186 12.24 9.32 17.55
CA PRO A 186 11.85 8.69 18.81
C PRO A 186 10.33 8.56 18.90
N ASP A 187 9.88 7.36 19.26
CA ASP A 187 8.47 7.04 19.46
C ASP A 187 7.61 7.11 18.19
N ALA A 188 8.25 7.05 17.00
CA ALA A 188 7.55 6.94 15.73
C ALA A 188 6.69 5.68 15.63
N ASP A 189 5.56 5.76 14.94
CA ASP A 189 4.58 4.70 14.77
C ASP A 189 4.00 4.71 13.34
N PRO A 190 4.35 3.74 12.47
CA PRO A 190 3.97 3.76 11.04
C PRO A 190 2.48 3.59 10.77
N LEU A 191 1.67 3.50 11.83
CA LEU A 191 0.23 3.42 11.77
C LEU A 191 -0.44 4.65 12.37
N ARG A 192 0.30 5.71 12.72
CA ARG A 192 -0.22 6.90 13.39
C ARG A 192 0.62 8.13 13.08
N THR A 193 -0.05 9.13 12.52
CA THR A 193 0.62 10.35 12.06
C THR A 193 1.55 10.99 13.10
N ASP A 194 2.82 11.09 12.75
CA ASP A 194 3.85 11.78 13.51
C ASP A 194 4.29 13.10 12.84
N ILE A 195 4.43 14.15 13.65
CA ILE A 195 4.91 15.44 13.18
C ILE A 195 6.14 15.85 13.97
N TYR A 196 7.27 15.85 13.29
CA TYR A 196 8.54 16.16 13.90
C TYR A 196 8.93 17.63 13.74
N VAL A 197 9.16 18.32 14.86
CA VAL A 197 9.58 19.73 14.87
C VAL A 197 10.90 19.90 15.62
N GLU A 198 11.93 20.34 14.91
CA GLU A 198 13.18 20.80 15.53
C GLU A 198 12.98 22.21 16.08
N VAL A 199 13.24 22.40 17.37
CA VAL A 199 13.00 23.67 18.07
C VAL A 199 14.30 24.28 18.55
N ASP A 200 14.63 25.43 17.96
CA ASP A 200 15.72 26.29 18.38
C ASP A 200 15.21 27.54 19.07
N THR A 201 15.99 28.02 20.04
CA THR A 201 15.61 29.17 20.86
C THR A 201 16.73 30.19 20.90
N MET A 202 16.42 31.46 20.68
CA MET A 202 17.40 32.53 20.84
C MET A 202 17.75 32.73 22.31
N ASP A 203 19.03 32.97 22.61
CA ASP A 203 19.49 33.21 23.98
C ASP A 203 18.68 34.33 24.66
N GLY A 204 18.00 33.98 25.75
CA GLY A 204 17.11 34.86 26.51
C GLY A 204 15.62 34.64 26.30
N VAL A 205 15.21 33.81 25.33
CA VAL A 205 13.82 33.39 25.10
C VAL A 205 13.69 31.87 25.05
N ALA A 206 12.48 31.35 25.25
CA ALA A 206 12.18 29.94 25.15
C ALA A 206 10.70 29.70 24.84
N LEU A 207 10.40 28.57 24.20
CA LEU A 207 9.07 27.98 24.24
C LEU A 207 8.95 27.16 25.53
N GLU A 208 8.10 27.58 26.47
CA GLU A 208 7.94 26.81 27.70
C GLU A 208 7.32 25.44 27.42
N ARG A 209 7.76 24.43 28.18
CA ARG A 209 7.21 23.07 28.09
C ARG A 209 5.68 23.04 28.21
N SER A 210 5.09 23.90 29.02
CA SER A 210 3.62 24.00 29.16
C SER A 210 2.90 24.40 27.87
N ALA A 211 3.56 25.16 26.98
CA ALA A 211 3.04 25.50 25.67
C ALA A 211 3.24 24.34 24.68
N ALA A 212 4.41 23.70 24.70
CA ALA A 212 4.68 22.50 23.91
C ALA A 212 3.70 21.35 24.22
N ASP A 213 3.44 21.09 25.51
CA ASP A 213 2.48 20.07 25.96
C ASP A 213 1.05 20.38 25.46
N ARG A 214 0.70 21.66 25.28
CA ARG A 214 -0.61 22.07 24.75
C ARG A 214 -0.70 21.94 23.23
N LEU A 215 0.41 22.15 22.52
CA LEU A 215 0.50 21.86 21.08
C LEU A 215 0.32 20.37 20.85
N ALA A 216 1.09 19.53 21.54
CA ALA A 216 0.97 18.07 21.46
C ALA A 216 -0.44 17.58 21.82
N ALA A 217 -1.03 18.10 22.90
CA ALA A 217 -2.40 17.74 23.27
C ALA A 217 -3.47 18.20 22.25
N ALA A 218 -3.17 19.17 21.38
CA ALA A 218 -4.08 19.58 20.33
C ALA A 218 -4.06 18.59 19.14
N PHE A 219 -2.89 18.10 18.75
CA PHE A 219 -2.73 17.06 17.72
C PHE A 219 -3.22 15.69 18.19
N GLU A 220 -2.96 15.32 19.43
CA GLU A 220 -3.46 14.08 20.02
C GLU A 220 -5.01 14.04 20.10
N ALA A 221 -5.65 15.22 20.17
CA ALA A 221 -7.10 15.34 20.15
C ALA A 221 -7.67 15.68 18.76
N ALA A 222 -6.83 15.74 17.74
CA ALA A 222 -7.23 16.10 16.39
C ALA A 222 -8.04 14.96 15.74
N PRO A 223 -8.95 15.28 14.81
CA PRO A 223 -9.71 14.29 14.06
C PRO A 223 -8.92 13.78 12.84
N LEU A 224 -7.65 13.43 13.05
CA LEU A 224 -6.81 12.78 12.02
C LEU A 224 -7.13 11.29 12.05
N GLU A 225 -7.39 10.66 10.91
CA GLU A 225 -7.74 9.23 10.85
C GLU A 225 -6.48 8.40 10.58
N ASN A 226 -6.26 7.36 11.38
CA ASN A 226 -5.05 6.54 11.30
C ASN A 226 -5.34 5.13 10.75
N PRO A 227 -4.39 4.48 10.08
CA PRO A 227 -4.51 3.09 9.59
C PRO A 227 -4.95 2.07 10.65
N ASP A 228 -4.52 2.22 11.91
CA ASP A 228 -4.92 1.35 13.02
C ASP A 228 -6.36 1.58 13.52
N GLY A 229 -7.07 2.55 12.94
CA GLY A 229 -8.43 2.97 13.30
C GLY A 229 -8.51 3.89 14.52
N SER A 230 -7.37 4.33 15.05
CA SER A 230 -7.29 5.40 16.04
C SER A 230 -7.52 6.77 15.40
N THR A 231 -7.55 7.82 16.23
CA THR A 231 -7.59 9.20 15.74
C THR A 231 -6.59 10.06 16.50
N GLY A 232 -6.08 11.10 15.83
CA GLY A 232 -5.13 12.06 16.39
C GLY A 232 -3.69 11.70 16.05
N GLY A 233 -2.83 12.71 16.05
CA GLY A 233 -1.42 12.58 15.69
C GLY A 233 -0.47 13.00 16.81
N ASP A 234 0.78 12.56 16.72
CA ASP A 234 1.82 12.82 17.70
C ASP A 234 2.76 13.94 17.25
N LEU A 235 2.70 15.08 17.94
CA LEU A 235 3.60 16.21 17.67
C LEU A 235 4.87 16.12 18.52
N HIS A 236 5.97 15.74 17.88
CA HIS A 236 7.29 15.58 18.48
C HIS A 236 8.11 16.87 18.45
N MET A 237 8.00 17.66 19.51
CA MET A 237 8.81 18.88 19.67
C MET A 237 10.20 18.59 20.25
N GLN A 238 11.22 18.62 19.40
CA GLN A 238 12.61 18.32 19.77
C GLN A 238 13.43 19.59 19.95
N PHE A 239 13.61 19.97 21.22
CA PHE A 239 14.46 21.10 21.60
C PHE A 239 15.93 20.77 21.36
N ASN A 240 16.55 21.46 20.41
CA ASN A 240 17.91 21.17 19.95
C ASN A 240 18.94 22.14 20.57
N GLU A 241 18.99 23.38 20.09
CA GLU A 241 19.99 24.34 20.56
C GLU A 241 19.50 25.73 20.96
N THR A 242 20.39 26.45 21.65
CA THR A 242 20.22 27.86 21.97
C THR A 242 21.11 28.69 21.05
N ILE A 243 20.49 29.43 20.14
CA ILE A 243 21.20 30.24 19.14
C ILE A 243 21.59 31.62 19.69
N PRO A 244 22.65 32.25 19.15
CA PRO A 244 23.11 33.56 19.63
C PRO A 244 22.03 34.65 19.54
N ARG A 245 21.93 35.47 20.59
CA ARG A 245 21.01 36.60 20.64
C ARG A 245 21.31 37.65 19.58
N GLU A 246 20.27 38.04 18.84
CA GLU A 246 20.27 39.19 17.94
C GLU A 246 19.16 40.16 18.38
N ALA A 247 19.48 41.45 18.49
CA ALA A 247 18.58 42.44 19.09
C ALA A 247 17.43 42.89 18.16
N SER A 248 17.43 42.43 16.91
CA SER A 248 16.38 42.69 15.94
C SER A 248 16.53 41.66 14.83
N THR A 249 15.55 40.77 14.73
CA THR A 249 15.50 39.74 13.69
C THR A 249 14.46 40.13 12.65
N ASP A 250 14.75 39.98 11.36
CA ASP A 250 13.75 40.21 10.31
C ASP A 250 13.23 38.88 9.78
N THR A 251 11.97 38.83 9.35
CA THR A 251 11.42 37.60 8.78
C THR A 251 12.07 37.17 7.46
N GLY A 252 12.85 38.05 6.82
CA GLY A 252 13.74 37.75 5.70
C GLY A 252 15.01 37.00 6.10
N ASP A 253 15.36 36.97 7.39
CA ASP A 253 16.46 36.16 7.91
C ASP A 253 16.08 34.68 8.10
N LEU A 254 14.82 34.29 7.89
CA LEU A 254 14.34 32.93 8.11
C LEU A 254 15.21 31.89 7.39
N SER A 255 15.52 32.10 6.11
CA SER A 255 16.39 31.22 5.33
C SER A 255 17.82 31.16 5.86
N ARG A 256 18.31 32.24 6.48
CA ARG A 256 19.66 32.31 7.09
C ARG A 256 19.73 31.47 8.36
N TYR A 257 18.70 31.51 9.20
CA TYR A 257 18.64 30.66 10.39
C TYR A 257 18.54 29.19 9.99
N ARG A 258 17.60 28.89 9.08
CA ARG A 258 17.42 27.54 8.56
C ARG A 258 18.71 26.94 8.02
N SER A 259 19.40 27.62 7.11
CA SER A 259 20.66 27.13 6.52
C SER A 259 21.81 26.93 7.52
N ARG A 260 21.71 27.48 8.74
CA ARG A 260 22.80 27.48 9.72
C ARG A 260 22.55 26.56 10.90
N TYR A 261 21.29 26.39 11.30
CA TYR A 261 20.91 25.76 12.55
C TYR A 261 19.86 24.66 12.39
N PHE A 262 19.28 24.48 11.20
CA PHE A 262 18.37 23.36 10.97
C PHE A 262 19.18 22.07 10.77
N ASP A 263 19.46 21.36 11.87
CA ASP A 263 20.32 20.17 11.85
C ASP A 263 19.67 18.97 11.14
N ARG A 264 18.34 18.93 11.10
CA ARG A 264 17.55 17.83 10.52
C ARG A 264 16.93 18.18 9.16
N GLU A 265 17.56 19.10 8.45
CA GLU A 265 17.16 19.45 7.09
C GLU A 265 17.10 18.20 6.19
N GLY A 266 15.97 18.04 5.49
CA GLY A 266 15.76 16.92 4.56
C GLY A 266 15.43 15.59 5.24
N MET A 267 15.18 15.57 6.55
CA MET A 267 14.86 14.38 7.33
C MET A 267 13.38 14.33 7.74
N GLY A 268 12.47 15.01 7.04
CA GLY A 268 11.05 15.09 7.42
C GLY A 268 10.73 16.04 8.59
N TYR A 269 11.73 16.75 9.14
CA TYR A 269 11.48 17.71 10.22
C TYR A 269 10.95 19.05 9.70
N HIS A 270 10.09 19.66 10.50
CA HIS A 270 9.83 21.10 10.43
C HIS A 270 10.81 21.83 11.34
N TYR A 271 11.28 23.00 10.91
CA TYR A 271 12.20 23.83 11.68
C TYR A 271 11.48 24.99 12.35
N LEU A 272 11.57 25.13 13.67
CA LEU A 272 11.03 26.24 14.43
C LEU A 272 12.14 26.99 15.15
N VAL A 273 12.22 28.31 14.92
CA VAL A 273 13.07 29.19 15.72
C VAL A 273 12.26 30.21 16.52
N ILE A 274 12.46 30.22 17.84
CA ILE A 274 11.89 31.22 18.74
C ILE A 274 12.88 32.37 18.91
N VAL A 275 12.45 33.59 18.59
CA VAL A 275 13.28 34.80 18.65
C VAL A 275 12.73 35.81 19.65
N GLU A 276 13.58 36.76 20.07
CA GLU A 276 13.17 37.80 21.04
C GLU A 276 12.26 38.86 20.45
N ASP A 277 12.53 39.29 19.22
CA ASP A 277 11.83 40.39 18.55
C ASP A 277 11.88 40.16 17.03
N ILE A 278 10.73 40.22 16.38
CA ILE A 278 10.64 40.30 14.92
C ILE A 278 10.40 41.76 14.54
N ALA A 279 11.36 42.33 13.80
CA ALA A 279 11.34 43.73 13.43
C ALA A 279 10.04 44.10 12.68
N GLU A 280 9.34 45.13 13.17
CA GLU A 280 8.13 45.63 12.51
C GLU A 280 8.39 45.99 11.04
N GLU A 281 7.74 45.28 10.11
CA GLU A 281 7.73 45.69 8.71
C GLU A 281 6.78 46.90 8.59
N ARG A 282 7.36 48.09 8.38
CA ARG A 282 6.64 49.39 8.34
C ARG A 282 5.45 49.46 7.36
N SER A 283 5.28 48.47 6.48
CA SER A 283 4.20 48.33 5.51
C SER A 283 3.15 47.25 5.82
N ARG A 284 3.38 46.34 6.79
CA ARG A 284 2.48 45.19 7.06
C ARG A 284 1.91 45.11 8.48
N GLY A 285 2.40 45.90 9.43
CA GLY A 285 1.91 45.87 10.82
C GLY A 285 2.86 45.10 11.75
N THR A 286 2.38 44.73 12.94
CA THR A 286 3.14 43.93 13.91
C THR A 286 3.16 42.47 13.43
N VAL A 287 4.33 41.97 13.05
CA VAL A 287 4.54 40.59 12.60
C VAL A 287 5.16 39.83 13.76
N ILE A 288 4.42 38.89 14.34
CA ILE A 288 4.87 38.10 15.51
C ILE A 288 5.27 36.67 15.14
N GLY A 289 5.15 36.32 13.87
CA GLY A 289 5.49 35.01 13.33
C GLY A 289 5.59 35.05 11.81
N LYS A 290 6.27 34.07 11.25
CA LYS A 290 6.24 33.75 9.82
C LYS A 290 6.62 32.30 9.60
N ALA A 291 5.82 31.64 8.78
CA ALA A 291 6.12 30.34 8.21
C ALA A 291 6.46 30.43 6.72
N GLY A 292 7.25 29.47 6.29
CA GLY A 292 7.34 28.98 4.92
C GLY A 292 7.31 27.45 4.95
N LEU A 293 7.49 26.83 3.78
CA LEU A 293 7.49 25.37 3.64
C LEU A 293 8.49 24.74 4.62
N GLY A 294 7.98 23.97 5.60
CA GLY A 294 8.78 23.29 6.62
C GLY A 294 9.59 24.19 7.56
N THR A 295 9.36 25.50 7.64
CA THR A 295 10.18 26.41 8.45
C THR A 295 9.39 27.56 9.04
N MET A 296 9.57 27.81 10.33
CA MET A 296 8.82 28.78 11.12
C MET A 296 9.76 29.64 11.96
N MET A 297 9.41 30.91 12.11
CA MET A 297 10.01 31.82 13.09
C MET A 297 8.89 32.48 13.89
N VAL A 298 9.02 32.46 15.22
CA VAL A 298 8.01 33.01 16.13
C VAL A 298 8.67 33.92 17.15
N GLU A 299 8.09 35.11 17.33
CA GLU A 299 8.47 36.03 18.40
C GLU A 299 7.90 35.55 19.74
N ALA A 300 8.75 35.46 20.77
CA ALA A 300 8.30 35.15 22.11
C ALA A 300 7.32 36.21 22.64
N GLN A 301 6.11 35.77 23.00
CA GLN A 301 5.03 36.66 23.41
C GLN A 301 5.02 36.94 24.92
N SER A 302 4.08 37.78 25.34
CA SER A 302 3.95 38.24 26.74
C SER A 302 3.61 37.12 27.73
N SER A 303 3.07 36.01 27.23
CA SER A 303 2.86 34.79 28.01
C SER A 303 3.21 33.54 27.19
N PRO A 304 3.59 32.43 27.85
CA PRO A 304 3.89 31.17 27.17
C PRO A 304 2.72 30.63 26.36
N ALA A 305 1.49 30.84 26.87
CA ALA A 305 0.27 30.43 26.18
C ALA A 305 0.09 31.19 24.86
N GLU A 306 0.41 32.49 24.82
CA GLU A 306 0.38 33.28 23.60
C GLU A 306 1.48 32.84 22.62
N THR A 307 2.70 32.56 23.10
CA THR A 307 3.79 32.07 22.24
C THR A 307 3.42 30.77 21.56
N GLY A 308 2.89 29.78 22.30
CA GLY A 308 2.51 28.51 21.70
C GLY A 308 1.30 28.61 20.76
N SER A 309 0.37 29.54 20.99
CA SER A 309 -0.73 29.81 20.05
C SER A 309 -0.19 30.35 18.72
N THR A 310 0.79 31.26 18.77
CA THR A 310 1.50 31.71 17.55
C THR A 310 2.27 30.57 16.90
N VAL A 311 2.92 29.69 17.66
CA VAL A 311 3.57 28.48 17.09
C VAL A 311 2.55 27.60 16.37
N MET A 312 1.37 27.36 16.96
CA MET A 312 0.32 26.57 16.30
C MET A 312 -0.12 27.20 14.98
N HIS A 313 -0.28 28.54 14.95
CA HIS A 313 -0.62 29.27 13.72
C HIS A 313 0.44 29.07 12.62
N GLU A 314 1.71 29.29 12.95
CA GLU A 314 2.80 29.11 11.97
C GLU A 314 2.99 27.64 11.58
N LEU A 315 2.70 26.70 12.47
CA LEU A 315 2.71 25.27 12.16
C LEU A 315 1.61 24.93 11.15
N GLY A 316 0.42 25.50 11.29
CA GLY A 316 -0.65 25.33 10.29
C GLY A 316 -0.21 25.74 8.88
N HIS A 317 0.48 26.88 8.76
CA HIS A 317 1.10 27.27 7.48
C HIS A 317 2.22 26.34 7.02
N SER A 318 3.01 25.82 7.97
CA SER A 318 4.07 24.86 7.66
C SER A 318 3.52 23.54 7.11
N LEU A 319 2.31 23.16 7.55
CA LEU A 319 1.52 22.02 7.09
C LEU A 319 0.61 22.35 5.88
N GLY A 320 0.82 23.51 5.24
CA GLY A 320 0.18 23.84 3.96
C GLY A 320 -1.07 24.72 4.02
N LEU A 321 -1.59 25.07 5.20
CA LEU A 321 -2.74 25.97 5.30
C LEU A 321 -2.38 27.36 4.77
N SER A 322 -3.13 27.86 3.79
CA SER A 322 -2.81 29.11 3.09
C SER A 322 -4.05 29.96 2.82
N ASN A 323 -3.93 31.27 3.02
CA ASN A 323 -4.99 32.24 2.70
C ASN A 323 -5.24 32.44 1.19
N GLY A 324 -4.37 31.88 0.34
CA GLY A 324 -4.54 31.89 -1.11
C GLY A 324 -5.54 30.85 -1.58
N ASP A 325 -5.64 29.76 -0.82
CA ASP A 325 -6.41 28.58 -1.17
C ASP A 325 -7.75 28.53 -0.42
N PHE A 326 -7.80 29.09 0.80
CA PHE A 326 -8.97 28.99 1.67
C PHE A 326 -9.39 30.32 2.31
N GLU A 327 -10.70 30.55 2.38
CA GLU A 327 -11.26 31.70 3.09
C GLU A 327 -11.20 31.47 4.61
N GLY A 328 -10.82 32.49 5.38
CA GLY A 328 -10.80 32.44 6.84
C GLY A 328 -9.40 32.44 7.46
N ILE A 329 -8.42 31.91 6.73
CA ILE A 329 -7.00 31.94 7.11
C ILE A 329 -6.45 33.37 6.98
N ASP A 330 -5.65 33.78 7.96
CA ASP A 330 -4.96 35.08 8.05
C ASP A 330 -5.87 36.29 7.86
N THR A 331 -7.09 36.20 8.37
CA THR A 331 -8.05 37.29 8.24
C THR A 331 -8.84 37.53 9.51
N ASP A 332 -9.23 38.79 9.72
CA ASP A 332 -10.14 39.25 10.76
C ASP A 332 -11.58 39.43 10.22
N GLN A 333 -11.85 39.03 8.97
CA GLN A 333 -13.17 39.16 8.34
C GLN A 333 -14.22 38.27 9.00
N TYR A 334 -13.82 37.11 9.51
CA TYR A 334 -14.70 36.11 10.10
C TYR A 334 -14.63 36.14 11.62
N SER A 335 -15.77 36.10 12.29
CA SER A 335 -15.79 35.95 13.74
C SER A 335 -15.21 34.59 14.14
N PHE A 336 -14.61 34.49 15.33
CA PHE A 336 -14.10 33.21 15.81
C PHE A 336 -15.18 32.13 15.90
N ALA A 337 -16.44 32.51 16.17
CA ALA A 337 -17.56 31.56 16.21
C ALA A 337 -18.01 31.04 14.84
N SER A 338 -17.58 31.67 13.74
CA SER A 338 -17.89 31.24 12.37
C SER A 338 -16.73 30.49 11.69
N TYR A 339 -15.52 30.61 12.25
CA TYR A 339 -14.34 29.89 11.82
C TYR A 339 -13.42 29.74 13.04
N THR A 340 -13.52 28.58 13.69
CA THR A 340 -12.96 28.28 15.00
C THR A 340 -11.55 27.72 14.88
N SER A 341 -10.67 28.52 14.28
CA SER A 341 -9.29 28.14 13.99
C SER A 341 -8.31 29.14 14.58
N VAL A 342 -7.11 28.67 14.96
CA VAL A 342 -5.97 29.52 15.28
C VAL A 342 -5.49 30.31 14.06
N MET A 343 -5.84 29.87 12.84
CA MET A 343 -5.59 30.60 11.59
C MET A 343 -6.44 31.88 11.45
N ASN A 344 -7.47 32.05 12.27
CA ASN A 344 -8.32 33.25 12.30
C ASN A 344 -7.71 34.34 13.21
N TYR A 345 -7.52 35.56 12.71
CA TYR A 345 -6.96 36.67 13.51
C TYR A 345 -7.89 37.15 14.64
N ASN A 346 -9.16 36.76 14.64
CA ASN A 346 -10.08 36.99 15.75
C ASN A 346 -10.05 35.88 16.82
N SER A 347 -9.19 34.87 16.67
CA SER A 347 -9.04 33.80 17.66
C SER A 347 -8.53 34.34 19.01
N PRO A 348 -8.92 33.71 20.14
CA PRO A 348 -8.27 33.99 21.41
C PRO A 348 -6.77 33.75 21.31
N ARG A 349 -5.96 34.67 21.83
CA ARG A 349 -4.49 34.60 21.72
C ARG A 349 -3.86 33.40 22.43
N ASP A 350 -4.63 32.61 23.16
CA ASP A 350 -4.22 31.39 23.84
C ASP A 350 -4.95 30.14 23.31
N TYR A 351 -5.50 30.19 22.10
CA TYR A 351 -6.17 29.07 21.41
C TYR A 351 -5.19 28.27 20.53
N TYR A 352 -5.35 26.95 20.47
CA TYR A 352 -4.38 26.00 19.89
C TYR A 352 -5.04 25.05 18.88
N GLY A 353 -6.32 25.25 18.52
CA GLY A 353 -7.02 24.32 17.63
C GLY A 353 -7.07 24.82 16.20
N PHE A 354 -7.14 23.90 15.23
CA PHE A 354 -7.64 24.20 13.90
C PHE A 354 -9.14 23.90 13.80
N SER A 355 -9.78 24.41 12.75
CA SER A 355 -11.20 24.14 12.47
C SER A 355 -11.40 22.69 12.01
N ALA A 356 -12.47 22.05 12.49
CA ALA A 356 -12.90 20.69 12.10
C ALA A 356 -14.21 20.70 11.27
N GLY A 357 -14.49 21.78 10.53
CA GLY A 357 -15.61 21.83 9.58
C GLY A 357 -17.00 21.56 10.17
N GLY A 358 -17.42 22.32 11.20
CA GLY A 358 -18.63 21.99 11.99
C GLY A 358 -19.88 22.83 11.70
N PHE A 359 -19.73 23.98 11.05
CA PHE A 359 -20.83 24.91 10.73
C PHE A 359 -20.97 25.15 9.21
N PHE A 360 -22.10 25.74 8.79
CA PHE A 360 -22.34 26.04 7.38
C PHE A 360 -21.22 26.90 6.77
N ASN A 361 -20.48 26.33 5.83
CA ASN A 361 -19.36 26.93 5.07
C ASN A 361 -18.09 27.24 5.89
N GLU A 362 -17.90 26.59 7.04
CA GLU A 362 -16.63 26.63 7.75
C GLU A 362 -15.62 25.72 7.01
N PHE A 363 -14.44 26.23 6.70
CA PHE A 363 -13.37 25.42 6.12
C PHE A 363 -12.84 24.45 7.18
N ASP A 364 -12.61 23.20 6.76
CA ASP A 364 -12.08 22.14 7.62
C ASP A 364 -10.57 22.10 7.46
N ASP A 365 -9.88 22.72 8.41
CA ASP A 365 -8.43 22.80 8.40
C ASP A 365 -7.82 21.42 8.70
N TRP A 366 -8.43 20.66 9.62
CA TRP A 366 -7.92 19.34 10.00
C TRP A 366 -8.08 18.34 8.86
N ALA A 367 -9.23 18.31 8.18
CA ALA A 367 -9.39 17.43 7.02
C ALA A 367 -8.45 17.81 5.86
N TYR A 368 -8.12 19.11 5.72
CA TYR A 368 -7.10 19.51 4.75
C TYR A 368 -5.71 19.02 5.16
N ILE A 369 -5.35 19.21 6.43
CA ILE A 369 -4.09 18.72 6.99
C ILE A 369 -3.99 17.21 6.81
N ASP A 370 -5.03 16.45 7.13
CA ASP A 370 -5.12 14.98 6.98
C ASP A 370 -4.83 14.53 5.52
N ASP A 371 -5.45 15.18 4.53
CA ASP A 371 -5.31 14.82 3.10
C ASP A 371 -4.04 15.38 2.44
N HIS A 372 -3.34 16.34 3.06
CA HIS A 372 -2.26 17.10 2.41
C HIS A 372 -0.98 17.26 3.23
N MET A 373 -0.91 16.69 4.43
CA MET A 373 0.16 16.93 5.40
C MET A 373 1.54 16.88 4.75
N PHE A 374 1.72 16.01 3.74
CA PHE A 374 2.98 15.84 3.00
C PHE A 374 2.89 15.80 1.46
N THR A 375 1.85 16.37 0.86
CA THR A 375 1.87 16.68 -0.59
C THR A 375 3.05 17.65 -0.91
N PRO A 376 3.63 17.62 -2.14
CA PRO A 376 5.09 17.67 -2.45
C PRO A 376 5.84 19.00 -2.23
N ALA A 377 5.53 19.74 -1.17
CA ALA A 377 6.34 20.86 -0.72
C ALA A 377 7.65 20.41 -0.05
N THR A 378 7.70 19.19 0.47
CA THR A 378 8.88 18.54 1.08
C THR A 378 9.54 17.50 0.15
N SER A 379 8.85 17.02 -0.90
CA SER A 379 9.37 16.02 -1.85
C SER A 379 10.39 16.56 -2.88
N PHE A 380 11.04 17.70 -2.61
CA PHE A 380 12.24 18.15 -3.34
C PHE A 380 13.53 17.63 -2.69
N VAL A 381 13.48 16.47 -2.04
CA VAL A 381 14.66 15.60 -1.92
C VAL A 381 14.78 14.83 -3.24
N SER A 382 15.10 15.54 -4.32
CA SER A 382 15.70 14.90 -5.47
C SER A 382 17.17 14.71 -5.16
N ASP A 383 17.62 13.46 -5.24
CA ASP A 383 19.03 13.09 -5.34
C ASP A 383 19.80 14.07 -6.24
N ASP A 384 20.71 14.82 -5.64
CA ASP A 384 21.77 15.55 -6.34
C ASP A 384 23.08 15.31 -5.56
N GLU A 385 23.65 14.11 -5.76
CA GLU A 385 25.10 13.89 -5.92
C GLU A 385 25.40 13.09 -7.19
#